data_AF-A0A6B3IES1-F1
#
_entry.id   AF-A0A6B3IES1-F1
#
_cell.length_a   1.000
_cell.length_b   1.000
_cell.length_c   1.000
_cell.angle_alpha   90.00
_cell.angle_beta   90.00
_cell.angle_gamma   90.00
#
_symmetry.space_group_name_H-M   'P 1'
#
loop_
_entity.id
_entity.type
_entity.pdbx_description
1 polymer ?
#
loop_
_entity_poly.entity_id
_entity_poly.type
_entity_poly.pdbx_seq_one_letter_code
_entity_poly.pdbx_strand_id
1 'polypeptide(L)'
;QPVATDLRIVVTSLRMSADLERSGDLAQHVAKLARLRFPQSAVPHDLHATILEMGQLAQRLMAKAAEVIITKDVDLALQLEQDDDEMDLLHR
;
A
#
# COMPACT_ATOMS: atom_id res chain seq x y z
N GLN A 1 -2.95 -35.48 -3.75
CA GLN A 1 -2.68 -34.70 -2.53
C GLN A 1 -2.69 -33.22 -2.90
N PRO A 2 -3.71 -32.42 -2.51
CA PRO A 2 -3.76 -30.97 -2.73
C PRO A 2 -3.36 -30.13 -1.49
N VAL A 3 -3.11 -30.77 -0.34
CA VAL A 3 -2.94 -30.15 0.99
C VAL A 3 -1.83 -29.08 1.04
N ALA A 4 -0.74 -29.25 0.28
CA ALA A 4 0.38 -28.31 0.30
C ALA A 4 0.01 -26.94 -0.29
N THR A 5 -0.87 -26.90 -1.30
CA THR A 5 -1.34 -25.66 -1.91
C THR A 5 -2.31 -24.95 -0.98
N ASP A 6 -3.25 -25.68 -0.39
CA ASP A 6 -4.25 -25.13 0.54
C ASP A 6 -3.57 -24.56 1.80
N LEU A 7 -2.60 -25.28 2.36
CA LEU A 7 -1.83 -24.81 3.50
C LEU A 7 -1.01 -23.56 3.15
N ARG A 8 -0.41 -23.50 1.96
CA ARG A 8 0.33 -22.32 1.50
C ARG A 8 -0.57 -21.10 1.42
N ILE A 9 -1.78 -21.24 0.87
CA ILE A 9 -2.75 -20.14 0.81
C ILE A 9 -3.07 -19.63 2.22
N VAL A 10 -3.39 -20.51 3.17
CA VAL A 10 -3.72 -20.10 4.54
C VAL A 10 -2.56 -19.39 5.22
N VAL A 11 -1.34 -19.96 5.16
CA VAL A 11 -0.16 -19.36 5.80
C VAL A 11 0.20 -18.01 5.17
N THR A 12 0.13 -17.91 3.85
CA THR A 12 0.39 -16.65 3.13
C THR A 12 -0.65 -15.59 3.49
N SER A 13 -1.95 -15.93 3.50
CA SER A 13 -3.00 -15.00 3.92
C SER A 13 -2.84 -14.52 5.36
N LEU A 14 -2.43 -15.39 6.29
CA LEU A 14 -2.16 -15.00 7.67
C LEU A 14 -1.01 -14.00 7.79
N ARG A 15 0.07 -14.18 7.02
CA ARG A 15 1.20 -13.23 7.00
C ARG A 15 0.77 -11.88 6.44
N MET A 16 0.12 -11.90 5.27
CA MET A 16 -0.33 -10.67 4.61
C MET A 16 -1.35 -9.89 5.45
N SER A 17 -2.16 -10.56 6.28
CA SER A 17 -3.11 -9.86 7.17
C SER A 17 -2.41 -8.87 8.09
N ALA A 18 -1.20 -9.17 8.57
CA ALA A 18 -0.44 -8.25 9.42
C ALA A 18 0.09 -7.04 8.63
N ASP A 19 0.48 -7.24 7.37
CA ASP A 19 0.96 -6.16 6.51
C ASP A 19 -0.20 -5.22 6.10
N LEU A 20 -1.39 -5.77 5.84
CA LEU A 20 -2.59 -5.00 5.56
C LEU A 20 -3.06 -4.18 6.77
N GLU A 21 -3.00 -4.76 7.97
CA GLU A 21 -3.34 -4.06 9.22
C GLU A 21 -2.39 -2.88 9.44
N ARG A 22 -1.08 -3.11 9.34
CA ARG A 22 -0.07 -2.05 9.42
C ARG A 22 -0.31 -0.94 8.39
N SER A 23 -0.67 -1.30 7.16
CA SER A 23 -0.97 -0.32 6.10
C SER A 23 -2.17 0.56 6.48
N GLY A 24 -3.20 -0.06 7.07
CA GLY A 24 -4.36 0.65 7.63
C GLY A 24 -4.00 1.59 8.78
N ASP A 25 -3.15 1.15 9.70
CA ASP A 25 -2.67 1.99 10.81
C ASP A 25 -1.87 3.20 10.33
N LEU A 26 -1.00 3.03 9.33
CA LEU A 26 -0.26 4.12 8.72
C LEU A 26 -1.20 5.13 8.04
N ALA A 27 -2.19 4.65 7.28
CA ALA A 27 -3.21 5.52 6.69
C ALA A 27 -4.00 6.28 7.75
N GLN A 28 -4.32 5.62 8.87
CA GLN A 28 -4.97 6.26 10.02
C GLN A 28 -4.08 7.35 10.64
N HIS A 29 -2.77 7.12 10.76
CA HIS A 29 -1.82 8.13 11.26
C HIS A 29 -1.77 9.36 10.35
N VAL A 30 -1.74 9.17 9.03
CA VAL A 30 -1.82 10.28 8.06
C VAL A 30 -3.11 11.09 8.24
N ALA A 31 -4.25 10.40 8.35
CA ALA A 31 -5.55 11.05 8.56
C ALA A 31 -5.62 11.83 9.89
N LYS A 32 -5.10 11.24 10.97
CA LYS A 32 -5.00 11.88 12.30
C LYS A 32 -4.13 13.14 12.24
N LEU A 33 -2.98 13.08 11.57
CA LEU A 33 -2.08 14.22 11.41
C LEU A 33 -2.74 15.36 10.62
N ALA A 34 -3.39 15.04 9.51
CA ALA A 34 -4.14 16.01 8.71
C ALA A 34 -5.26 16.68 9.53
N ARG A 35 -6.00 15.90 10.32
CA ARG A 35 -7.05 16.43 11.22
C ARG A 35 -6.47 17.35 12.30
N LEU A 36 -5.36 16.97 12.91
CA LEU A 36 -4.73 17.71 14.01
C LEU A 36 -4.25 19.11 13.59
N ARG A 37 -3.82 19.25 12.33
CA ARG A 37 -3.28 20.52 11.81
C ARG A 37 -4.33 21.50 11.32
N PHE A 38 -5.57 21.04 11.13
CA PHE A 38 -6.67 21.89 10.68
C PHE A 38 -6.86 23.15 11.57
N PRO A 39 -7.08 24.36 11.00
CA PRO A 39 -7.31 24.66 9.58
C PRO A 39 -6.03 24.83 8.75
N GLN A 40 -4.86 24.70 9.36
CA GLN A 40 -3.58 24.75 8.64
C GLN A 40 -3.32 23.41 7.94
N SER A 41 -2.45 23.40 6.93
CA SER A 41 -2.01 22.15 6.31
C SER A 41 -0.90 21.49 7.12
N ALA A 42 -0.93 20.17 7.22
CA ALA A 42 0.19 19.37 7.74
C ALA A 42 1.36 19.32 6.75
N VAL A 43 1.11 19.66 5.49
CA VAL A 43 2.08 19.57 4.40
C VAL A 43 2.47 20.99 3.97
N PRO A 44 3.77 21.30 3.84
CA PRO A 44 4.26 22.53 3.20
C PRO A 44 3.71 22.69 1.78
N HIS A 45 3.42 23.93 1.35
CA HIS A 45 2.74 24.20 0.08
C HIS A 45 3.50 23.64 -1.14
N ASP A 46 4.82 23.74 -1.12
CA ASP A 46 5.74 23.21 -2.13
C ASP A 46 5.74 21.67 -2.24
N LEU A 47 5.27 20.97 -1.21
CA LEU A 47 5.19 19.50 -1.18
C LEU A 47 3.78 18.95 -1.41
N HIS A 48 2.76 19.81 -1.61
CA HIS A 48 1.38 19.33 -1.78
C HIS A 48 1.21 18.40 -2.98
N ALA A 49 1.84 18.73 -4.10
CA ALA A 49 1.78 17.91 -5.31
C ALA A 49 2.40 16.52 -5.08
N THR A 50 3.60 16.48 -4.51
CA THR A 50 4.32 15.23 -4.20
C THR A 50 3.52 14.35 -3.25
N ILE A 51 3.00 14.90 -2.14
CA ILE A 51 2.22 14.12 -1.18
C ILE A 51 0.90 13.63 -1.78
N LEU A 52 0.26 14.43 -2.65
CA LEU A 52 -0.93 13.99 -3.38
C LEU A 52 -0.60 12.81 -4.31
N GLU A 53 0.51 12.89 -5.04
CA GLU A 53 0.98 11.84 -5.94
C GLU A 53 1.33 10.55 -5.19
N MET A 54 2.07 10.66 -4.07
CA MET A 54 2.34 9.53 -3.17
C MET A 54 1.04 8.88 -2.68
N GLY A 55 0.06 9.69 -2.26
CA GLY A 55 -1.24 9.18 -1.81
C GLY A 55 -2.04 8.46 -2.91
N GLN A 56 -1.93 8.92 -4.16
CA GLN A 56 -2.55 8.25 -5.31
C GLN A 56 -1.82 6.96 -5.68
N LEU A 57 -0.48 6.97 -5.67
CA LEU A 57 0.34 5.80 -5.92
C LEU A 57 0.07 4.71 -4.88
N ALA A 58 0.09 5.04 -3.59
CA ALA A 58 -0.22 4.09 -2.52
C ALA A 58 -1.59 3.41 -2.69
N GLN A 59 -2.61 4.17 -3.12
CA GLN A 59 -3.93 3.61 -3.42
C GLN A 59 -3.91 2.64 -4.62
N ARG A 60 -3.16 2.98 -5.68
CA ARG A 60 -2.99 2.10 -6.85
C ARG A 60 -2.26 0.81 -6.48
N LEU A 61 -1.16 0.91 -5.73
CA LEU A 61 -0.39 -0.25 -5.26
C LEU A 61 -1.25 -1.17 -4.39
N MET A 62 -2.05 -0.61 -3.49
CA MET A 62 -2.96 -1.41 -2.65
C MET A 62 -4.04 -2.12 -3.47
N ALA A 63 -4.62 -1.45 -4.48
CA ALA A 63 -5.60 -2.07 -5.38
C ALA A 63 -4.96 -3.18 -6.22
N LYS A 64 -3.76 -2.96 -6.76
CA LYS A 64 -2.98 -3.94 -7.52
C LYS A 64 -2.58 -5.13 -6.66
N ALA A 65 -2.16 -4.91 -5.40
CA ALA A 65 -1.91 -5.98 -4.45
C ALA A 65 -3.16 -6.84 -4.22
N ALA A 66 -4.32 -6.23 -4.02
CA ALA A 66 -5.58 -6.96 -3.90
C ALA A 66 -5.89 -7.81 -5.15
N GLU A 67 -5.66 -7.26 -6.34
CA GLU A 67 -5.82 -7.97 -7.60
C GLU A 67 -4.88 -9.19 -7.71
N VAL A 68 -3.59 -9.01 -7.44
CA VAL A 68 -2.59 -10.10 -7.42
C VAL A 68 -3.02 -11.24 -6.50
N ILE A 69 -3.56 -10.92 -5.33
CA ILE A 69 -3.99 -11.92 -4.35
C ILE A 69 -5.19 -12.73 -4.86
N ILE A 70 -6.14 -12.06 -5.53
CA ILE A 70 -7.35 -12.66 -6.07
C ILE A 70 -7.04 -13.53 -7.28
N THR A 71 -6.24 -13.01 -8.22
CA THR A 71 -5.96 -13.65 -9.51
C THR A 71 -4.81 -14.64 -9.43
N LYS A 72 -3.90 -14.47 -8.47
CA LYS A 72 -2.61 -15.18 -8.36
C LYS A 72 -1.74 -14.98 -9.61
N ASP A 73 -1.90 -13.84 -10.26
CA ASP A 73 -1.12 -13.45 -11.43
C ASP A 73 0.30 -13.05 -11.00
N VAL A 74 1.28 -13.83 -11.47
CA VAL A 74 2.70 -13.64 -11.13
C VAL A 74 3.29 -12.44 -11.85
N ASP A 75 2.85 -12.15 -13.08
CA ASP A 75 3.35 -11.01 -13.85
C ASP A 75 2.87 -9.71 -13.21
N LEU A 76 1.61 -9.67 -12.76
CA LEU A 76 1.08 -8.52 -12.02
C LEU A 76 1.80 -8.33 -10.68
N ALA A 77 2.23 -9.42 -10.01
CA ALA A 77 3.01 -9.36 -8.79
C ALA A 77 4.41 -8.76 -9.00
N LEU A 78 5.09 -9.15 -10.08
CA LEU A 78 6.41 -8.59 -10.45
C LEU A 78 6.30 -7.11 -10.81
N GLN A 79 5.24 -6.72 -11.51
CA GLN A 79 5.00 -5.32 -11.81
C GLN A 79 4.62 -4.53 -10.55
N LEU A 80 3.98 -5.14 -9.55
CA LEU A 80 3.66 -4.45 -8.29
C LEU A 80 4.93 -4.04 -7.54
N GLU A 81 5.94 -4.91 -7.52
CA GLU A 81 7.25 -4.62 -6.93
C GLU A 81 7.93 -3.45 -7.65
N GLN A 82 7.92 -3.43 -8.99
CA GLN A 82 8.50 -2.34 -9.78
C GLN A 82 7.75 -1.01 -9.62
N ASP A 83 6.43 -1.05 -9.50
CA ASP A 83 5.62 0.15 -9.28
C ASP A 83 5.86 0.74 -7.86
N ASP A 84 6.24 -0.08 -6.88
CA ASP A 84 6.57 0.39 -5.52
C ASP A 84 7.85 1.24 -5.51
N ASP A 85 8.81 0.97 -6.40
CA ASP A 85 10.02 1.80 -6.57
C ASP A 85 9.69 3.26 -6.94
N GLU A 86 8.52 3.51 -7.54
CA GLU A 86 8.06 4.88 -7.84
C GLU A 86 7.81 5.69 -6.55
N MET A 87 7.43 5.03 -5.45
CA MET A 87 7.25 5.68 -4.14
C MET A 87 8.59 6.20 -3.60
N ASP A 88 9.66 5.41 -3.77
CA ASP A 88 11.01 5.79 -3.37
C ASP A 88 11.54 6.98 -4.17
N LEU A 89 11.15 7.11 -5.44
CA LEU A 89 11.50 8.27 -6.25
C LEU A 89 10.82 9.55 -5.77
N LEU A 90 9.55 9.47 -5.33
CA LEU A 90 8.80 10.60 -4.80
C LEU A 90 9.26 11.02 -3.40
N HIS A 91 9.87 10.11 -2.64
CA HIS A 91 10.32 10.34 -1.26
C HIS A 91 11.74 10.94 -1.15
N ARG A 92 12.44 11.17 -2.27
CA ARG A 92 13.77 11.80 -2.30
C ARG A 92 13.71 13.32 -2.24
#